data_AF-A0A2G4SEW1-F1
#
_entry.id   AF-A0A2G4SEW1-F1
#
_cell.length_a   1.000
_cell.length_b   1.000
_cell.length_c   1.000
_cell.angle_alpha   90.00
_cell.angle_beta   90.00
_cell.angle_gamma   90.00
#
_symmetry.space_group_name_H-M   'P 1'
#
loop_
_entity.id
_entity.type
_entity.pdbx_description
1 polymer ?
#
loop_
_entity_poly.entity_id
_entity_poly.type
_entity_poly.pdbx_seq_one_letter_code
_entity_poly.pdbx_strand_id
1 'polypeptide(L)' 'MAAARTFSVRSANHGYKFLYLPLRRRLPIGQLRSRLRQLSINTRRVLSIHYPDRHLVALLIYNDYEAEFCS' A
#
# COMPACT_ATOMS: atom_id res chain seq x y z
N MET A 1 -33.63 -7.09 -10.02
CA MET A 1 -33.21 -7.14 -8.60
C MET A 1 -31.97 -6.29 -8.44
N ALA A 2 -32.01 -5.25 -7.59
CA ALA A 2 -30.85 -4.41 -7.29
C ALA A 2 -30.20 -4.91 -6.00
N ALA A 3 -28.93 -5.32 -6.07
CA ALA A 3 -28.17 -5.71 -4.88
C ALA A 3 -27.63 -4.45 -4.19
N ALA A 4 -28.09 -4.20 -2.95
CA ALA A 4 -27.54 -3.15 -2.13
C ALA A 4 -26.10 -3.53 -1.71
N ARG A 5 -25.11 -2.74 -2.12
CA ARG A 5 -23.73 -2.89 -1.63
C ARG A 5 -23.63 -2.16 -0.30
N THR A 6 -23.76 -2.88 0.81
CA THR A 6 -23.60 -2.30 2.14
C THR A 6 -22.15 -1.89 2.35
N PHE A 7 -21.90 -0.61 2.56
CA PHE A 7 -20.58 -0.14 2.98
C PHE A 7 -20.34 -0.60 4.43
N SER A 8 -19.15 -1.13 4.71
CA SER A 8 -18.74 -1.45 6.07
C SER A 8 -18.55 -0.18 6.88
N VAL A 9 -18.78 -0.27 8.20
CA VAL A 9 -18.50 0.80 9.16
C VAL A 9 -17.06 1.28 8.96
N ARG A 10 -16.88 2.59 8.77
CA ARG A 10 -15.56 3.21 8.63
C ARG A 10 -14.84 3.15 9.98
N SER A 11 -13.56 2.77 9.97
CA SER A 11 -12.66 2.91 11.12
C SER A 11 -12.61 4.36 11.60
N ALA A 12 -12.39 4.59 12.89
CA ALA A 12 -12.19 5.95 13.42
C ALA A 12 -10.95 6.62 12.80
N ASN A 13 -9.96 5.84 12.36
CA ASN A 13 -8.74 6.31 11.71
C ASN A 13 -8.83 6.31 10.18
N HIS A 14 -10.05 6.34 9.62
CA HIS A 14 -10.29 6.29 8.18
C HIS A 14 -9.52 7.41 7.46
N GLY A 15 -8.49 7.01 6.73
CA GLY A 15 -7.59 7.93 6.05
C GLY A 15 -6.51 7.19 5.30
N TYR A 16 -5.64 7.96 4.66
CA TYR A 16 -4.56 7.46 3.81
C TYR A 16 -3.23 8.03 4.26
N LYS A 17 -2.18 7.24 4.14
CA LYS A 17 -0.81 7.65 4.45
C LYS A 17 0.15 7.18 3.36
N PHE A 18 1.20 7.97 3.16
CA PHE A 18 2.34 7.58 2.36
C PHE A 18 3.39 6.89 3.23
N LEU A 19 3.74 5.66 2.86
CA LEU A 19 4.87 4.93 3.41
C LEU A 19 6.06 5.10 2.47
N TYR A 20 7.16 5.61 2.97
CA TYR A 20 8.39 5.81 2.21
C TYR A 20 9.36 4.65 2.47
N LEU A 21 9.76 3.97 1.40
CA LEU A 21 10.68 2.84 1.45
C LEU A 21 11.95 3.18 0.66
N PRO A 22 13.14 3.09 1.28
CA PRO A 22 14.39 3.27 0.56
C PRO A 22 14.63 2.09 -0.39
N LEU A 23 15.04 2.40 -1.61
CA LEU A 23 15.40 1.43 -2.65
C LEU A 23 16.81 1.74 -3.15
N ARG A 24 17.69 0.74 -3.20
CA ARG A 24 19.02 0.89 -3.81
C ARG A 24 18.99 1.29 -5.28
N ARG A 25 17.92 0.90 -5.99
CA ARG A 25 17.68 1.25 -7.39
C ARG A 25 16.18 1.24 -7.67
N ARG A 26 15.73 2.06 -8.60
CA ARG A 26 14.34 2.03 -9.08
C ARG A 26 14.01 0.65 -9.62
N LEU A 27 13.06 -0.03 -8.98
CA LEU A 27 12.56 -1.32 -9.43
C LEU A 27 11.35 -1.12 -10.34
N PRO A 28 11.18 -1.92 -11.40
CA PRO A 28 9.91 -1.99 -12.12
C PRO A 28 8.76 -2.32 -11.15
N ILE A 29 7.58 -1.74 -11.37
CA ILE A 29 6.41 -1.91 -10.49
C ILE A 29 6.07 -3.40 -10.29
N GLY A 30 6.17 -4.23 -11.34
CA GLY A 30 5.93 -5.66 -11.25
C GLY A 30 6.89 -6.38 -10.28
N GLN A 31 8.19 -6.04 -10.32
CA GLN A 31 9.18 -6.60 -9.41
C GLN A 31 8.97 -6.11 -7.98
N LEU A 32 8.63 -4.83 -7.80
CA LEU A 32 8.31 -4.29 -6.49
C LEU A 32 7.10 -5.01 -5.87
N ARG A 33 6.04 -5.24 -6.65
CA ARG A 33 4.87 -6.00 -6.17
C ARG A 33 5.23 -7.44 -5.84
N SER A 34 6.11 -8.08 -6.60
CA SER A 34 6.60 -9.43 -6.28
C SER A 34 7.37 -9.45 -4.96
N ARG A 35 8.26 -8.49 -4.73
CA ARG A 35 9.00 -8.36 -3.46
C ARG A 35 8.10 -8.08 -2.26
N LEU A 36 7.12 -7.19 -2.42
CA LEU A 36 6.13 -6.94 -1.37
C LEU A 36 5.35 -8.21 -1.04
N ARG A 37 4.98 -9.02 -2.03
CA ARG A 37 4.34 -10.34 -1.78
C ARG A 37 5.27 -11.32 -1.05
N GLN A 38 6.56 -11.31 -1.35
CA GLN A 38 7.54 -12.16 -0.64
C GLN A 38 7.69 -11.77 0.83
N LEU A 39 7.51 -10.48 1.15
CA LEU A 39 7.48 -9.97 2.52
C LEU A 39 6.14 -10.21 3.23
N SER A 40 5.24 -11.02 2.64
CA SER A 40 3.86 -11.23 3.11
C SER A 40 3.02 -9.96 3.18
N ILE A 41 3.48 -8.86 2.59
CA ILE A 41 2.74 -7.60 2.53
C ILE A 41 1.65 -7.73 1.46
N ASN A 42 0.40 -7.57 1.88
CA ASN A 42 -0.73 -7.69 0.99
C ASN A 42 -0.78 -6.51 0.00
N THR A 43 -0.25 -6.74 -1.20
CA THR A 43 -0.25 -5.75 -2.30
C THR A 43 -1.63 -5.34 -2.82
N ARG A 44 -2.72 -5.93 -2.32
CA ARG A 44 -4.09 -5.45 -2.57
C ARG A 44 -4.46 -4.26 -1.68
N ARG A 45 -3.72 -4.04 -0.58
CA ARG A 45 -3.94 -2.94 0.38
C ARG A 45 -3.17 -1.67 0.01
N VAL A 46 -2.18 -1.80 -0.87
CA VAL A 46 -1.48 -0.67 -1.51
C VAL A 46 -2.38 -0.09 -2.60
N LEU A 47 -2.76 1.17 -2.44
CA LEU A 47 -3.62 1.90 -3.37
C LEU A 47 -2.83 2.40 -4.58
N SER A 48 -1.64 2.91 -4.33
CA SER A 48 -0.78 3.46 -5.38
C SER A 48 0.69 3.34 -5.00
N ILE A 49 1.53 3.32 -6.04
CA ILE A 49 2.99 3.27 -5.93
C ILE A 49 3.53 4.47 -6.71
N HIS A 50 4.21 5.37 -6.01
CA HIS A 50 4.83 6.57 -6.57
C HIS A 50 6.34 6.53 -6.38
N TYR A 51 7.08 7.07 -7.34
CA TYR A 51 8.54 7.21 -7.27
C TYR A 51 8.88 8.70 -7.19
N PRO A 52 8.92 9.28 -5.98
CA PRO A 52 9.32 10.68 -5.82
C PRO A 52 10.80 10.89 -6.17
N ASP A 53 11.64 9.86 -6.01
CA ASP A 53 13.07 9.88 -6.33
C ASP A 53 13.54 8.51 -6.87
N ARG A 54 14.74 8.44 -7.45
CA ARG A 54 15.38 7.22 -7.99
C ARG A 54 15.63 6.15 -6.93
N HIS A 55 15.81 6.56 -5.67
CA HIS A 55 16.14 5.68 -4.55
C HIS A 55 15.03 5.61 -3.50
N LEU A 56 13.84 6.12 -3.81
CA LEU A 56 12.73 6.18 -2.88
C LEU A 56 11.45 5.75 -3.57
N VAL A 57 10.68 4.89 -2.91
CA VAL A 57 9.32 4.58 -3.32
C VAL A 57 8.34 5.01 -2.24
N ALA A 58 7.26 5.65 -2.65
CA ALA A 58 6.15 6.03 -1.80
C ALA A 58 4.96 5.10 -2.10
N LEU A 59 4.50 4.37 -1.09
CA LEU A 59 3.31 3.53 -1.17
C LEU A 59 2.15 4.26 -0.50
N LEU A 60 1.04 4.43 -1.20
CA LEU A 60 -0.19 4.95 -0.61
C LEU A 60 -0.96 3.78 0.01
N ILE A 61 -1.22 3.84 1.32
CA ILE A 61 -1.92 2.82 2.09
C ILE A 61 -3.04 3.42 2.93
N TYR A 62 -4.02 2.61 3.32
CA TYR A 62 -4.95 3.00 4.38
C TYR A 62 -4.26 2.96 5.73
N ASN A 63 -4.59 3.90 6.61
CA ASN A 63 -4.04 3.98 7.97
C ASN A 63 -4.28 2.69 8.77
N ASP A 64 -5.43 2.04 8.57
CA ASP A 64 -5.79 0.79 9.25
C ASP A 64 -4.80 -0.36 8.98
N TYR A 65 -3.99 -0.25 7.92
CA TYR A 65 -3.00 -1.27 7.54
C TYR A 65 -1.56 -0.87 7.84
N GLU A 66 -1.31 0.28 8.48
CA GLU A 66 0.07 0.72 8.78
C GLU A 66 0.85 -0.32 9.59
N ALA A 67 0.21 -0.96 10.57
CA ALA A 67 0.84 -1.97 11.41
C ALA A 67 1.39 -3.18 10.63
N GLU A 68 0.78 -3.53 9.48
CA GLU A 68 1.22 -4.64 8.64
C GLU A 68 2.47 -4.32 7.82
N PHE A 69 2.81 -3.03 7.65
CA PHE A 69 3.99 -2.59 6.90
C PHE A 69 5.18 -2.24 7.81
N CYS A 70 4.96 -2.03 9.11
CA CYS A 70 5.99 -1.70 10.10
C CYS A 70 6.42 -2.89 10.98
N SER A 71 5.92 -4.10 10.69
CA SER A 71 6.24 -5.35 11.39
C SER A 71 7.63 -5.90 11.09
#